data_AF-A0A423IAK6-F1
#
_entry.id   AF-A0A423IAK6-F1
#
_cell.length_a   1.000
_cell.length_b   1.000
_cell.length_c   1.000
_cell.angle_alpha   90.00
_cell.angle_beta   90.00
_cell.angle_gamma   90.00
#
_symmetry.space_group_name_H-M   'P 1'
#
loop_
_entity.id
_entity.type
_entity.pdbx_description
1 polymer ?
#
loop_
_entity_poly.entity_id
_entity_poly.type
_entity_poly.pdbx_seq_one_letter_code
_entity_poly.pdbx_strand_id
1 'polypeptide(L)'
;MKGKSKPSSGSSFARKLGIVGGLGSLAGGDLFYKLVKSRAVLEDQGRYHFLFEQHPFKDVLMPLDRGANMTSRKFYVFQVCQTFEASEVNAVLLPCFASHTFREEIQEEIGIPVLDMMAALRKHIDHVAERGSTLGIIASDYVRHSGLFERYFGNDFKLVYPDDDEQSGLMDAMYGVNGIKDGYLDGVPLECVYQACLSLQDQGATLILPGMTEFSLICGDLQRRGITALDINEIYAGFATSQSGQLTRPPFKLGIVGGVGPAATVDFMGKVVAHTPAGRDQEHIKMVVEQNPQIPDRTANLLYDETDPTMAMYATCKRLESAGANAIAIPCNTAHAFVERIQSHLRVPIVNMLTETVEAIAQRYGAGKTVGLLATSGTIKSQVYHEAARRAGLHVITPGVDYQVLVMESIYGERGVKAGFTGGICKDQLLTAAEHLCELGADVLILGCTELPLMLEHSEAYKIKKHTVALIDPTTILALKCIELARENTVKPHRH
;
A
#
# COMPACT_ATOMS: atom_id res chain seq x y z
N MET A 1 21.17 37.39 -36.75
CA MET A 1 20.95 36.96 -35.35
C MET A 1 19.56 36.36 -35.23
N LYS A 2 19.45 35.03 -35.26
CA LYS A 2 18.22 34.29 -34.91
C LYS A 2 18.57 33.49 -33.65
N GLY A 3 17.98 33.86 -32.52
CA GLY A 3 18.23 33.21 -31.23
C GLY A 3 17.71 31.77 -31.26
N LYS A 4 18.60 30.80 -31.09
CA LYS A 4 18.25 29.43 -30.73
C LYS A 4 17.80 29.43 -29.28
N SER A 5 16.52 29.16 -29.02
CA SER A 5 16.05 28.80 -27.68
C SER A 5 16.67 27.45 -27.31
N LYS A 6 17.39 27.41 -26.19
CA LYS A 6 17.88 26.17 -25.57
C LYS A 6 16.68 25.29 -25.18
N PRO A 7 16.74 23.96 -25.38
CA PRO A 7 15.75 23.08 -24.76
C PRO A 7 16.01 23.07 -23.25
N SER A 8 14.96 23.34 -22.48
CA SER A 8 14.97 23.21 -21.02
C SER A 8 15.21 21.75 -20.64
N SER A 9 16.22 21.53 -19.80
CA SER A 9 16.61 20.24 -19.22
C SER A 9 15.61 19.74 -18.16
N GLY A 10 14.38 19.49 -18.58
CA GLY A 10 13.44 18.67 -17.81
C GLY A 10 13.55 17.23 -18.32
N SER A 11 13.92 16.29 -17.46
CA SER A 11 13.77 14.86 -17.75
C SER A 11 12.30 14.60 -18.12
N SER A 12 12.04 14.41 -19.42
CA SER A 12 10.73 14.06 -19.96
C SER A 12 10.44 12.61 -19.55
N PHE A 13 9.95 12.40 -18.33
CA PHE A 13 9.45 11.08 -17.95
C PHE A 13 8.27 10.74 -18.85
N ALA A 14 8.48 9.79 -19.78
CA ALA A 14 7.42 9.25 -20.60
C ALA A 14 6.37 8.61 -19.68
N ARG A 15 5.12 9.03 -19.83
CA ARG A 15 3.98 8.50 -19.11
C ARG A 15 3.67 7.10 -19.62
N LYS A 16 3.90 6.12 -18.76
CA LYS A 16 3.68 4.71 -19.02
C LYS A 16 2.27 4.30 -18.59
N LEU A 17 1.44 3.81 -19.50
CA LEU A 17 0.05 3.41 -19.23
C LEU A 17 -0.14 1.94 -19.60
N GLY A 18 -0.69 1.14 -18.68
CA GLY A 18 -0.95 -0.28 -18.88
C GLY A 18 -2.41 -0.55 -19.16
N ILE A 19 -2.72 -1.39 -20.14
CA ILE A 19 -4.09 -1.82 -20.46
C ILE A 19 -4.21 -3.30 -20.14
N VAL A 20 -5.13 -3.66 -19.24
CA VAL A 20 -5.45 -5.06 -18.97
C VAL A 20 -6.31 -5.60 -20.11
N GLY A 21 -5.70 -6.41 -20.97
CA GLY A 21 -6.38 -7.10 -22.07
C GLY A 21 -7.18 -8.31 -21.60
N GLY A 22 -7.73 -9.10 -22.52
CA GLY A 22 -8.42 -10.36 -22.24
C GLY A 22 -9.79 -10.28 -21.54
N LEU A 23 -10.14 -9.15 -20.92
CA LEU A 23 -11.46 -8.95 -20.29
C LEU A 23 -12.60 -8.80 -21.32
N GLY A 24 -12.21 -8.36 -22.51
CA GLY A 24 -12.98 -8.18 -23.74
C GLY A 24 -11.97 -7.87 -24.85
N SER A 25 -11.49 -8.90 -25.56
CA SER A 25 -10.27 -8.81 -26.40
C SER A 25 -10.36 -7.70 -27.46
N LEU A 26 -11.48 -7.61 -28.16
CA LEU A 26 -11.70 -6.59 -29.18
C LEU A 26 -11.85 -5.19 -28.57
N ALA A 27 -12.57 -5.08 -27.45
CA ALA A 27 -12.75 -3.82 -26.75
C ALA A 27 -11.43 -3.26 -26.20
N GLY A 28 -10.55 -4.13 -25.68
CA GLY A 28 -9.20 -3.73 -25.27
C GLY A 28 -8.34 -3.22 -26.43
N GLY A 29 -8.43 -3.89 -27.59
CA GLY A 29 -7.76 -3.45 -28.82
C GLY A 29 -8.27 -2.09 -29.33
N ASP A 30 -9.59 -1.88 -29.30
CA ASP A 30 -10.21 -0.60 -29.66
C ASP A 30 -9.83 0.54 -28.70
N LEU A 31 -9.76 0.27 -27.39
CA LEU A 31 -9.26 1.25 -26.42
C LEU A 31 -7.80 1.63 -26.71
N PHE A 32 -6.95 0.66 -27.01
CA PHE A 32 -5.56 0.93 -27.41
C PHE A 32 -5.49 1.80 -28.67
N TYR A 33 -6.29 1.47 -29.70
CA TYR A 33 -6.40 2.27 -30.91
C TYR A 33 -6.81 3.72 -30.60
N LYS A 34 -7.82 3.92 -29.75
CA LYS A 34 -8.32 5.24 -29.36
C LYS A 34 -7.34 6.02 -28.49
N LEU A 35 -6.55 5.37 -27.65
CA LEU A 35 -5.44 5.99 -26.92
C LEU A 35 -4.40 6.56 -27.88
N VAL A 36 -3.93 5.74 -28.84
CA VAL A 36 -2.91 6.16 -29.80
C VAL A 36 -3.41 7.31 -30.70
N LYS A 37 -4.70 7.32 -31.02
CA LYS A 37 -5.35 8.39 -31.81
C LYS A 37 -5.75 9.62 -30.99
N SER A 38 -5.69 9.56 -29.67
CA SER A 38 -6.12 10.67 -28.82
C SER A 38 -5.30 11.92 -29.09
N ARG A 39 -5.94 13.09 -29.02
CA ARG A 39 -5.31 14.39 -29.30
C ARG A 39 -4.05 14.62 -28.44
N ALA A 40 -4.11 14.28 -27.16
CA ALA A 40 -3.00 14.44 -26.23
C ALA A 40 -1.76 13.61 -26.64
N VAL A 41 -1.97 12.40 -27.18
CA VAL A 41 -0.88 11.53 -27.65
C VAL A 41 -0.34 12.00 -28.99
N LEU A 42 -1.21 12.43 -29.90
CA LEU A 42 -0.79 12.95 -31.22
C LEU A 42 0.01 14.26 -31.09
N GLU A 43 -0.29 15.09 -30.09
CA GLU A 43 0.44 16.34 -29.82
C GLU A 43 1.85 16.11 -29.24
N ASP A 44 2.09 14.99 -28.55
CA ASP A 44 3.39 14.65 -27.94
C ASP A 44 3.60 13.13 -27.82
N GLN A 45 3.89 12.47 -28.94
CA GLN A 45 4.05 11.01 -28.96
C GLN A 45 5.20 10.50 -28.09
N GLY A 46 6.27 11.30 -27.95
CA GLY A 46 7.45 10.94 -27.15
C GLY A 46 7.16 10.89 -25.65
N ARG A 47 6.02 11.45 -25.22
CA ARG A 47 5.59 11.48 -23.82
C ARG A 47 4.80 10.26 -23.39
N TYR A 48 4.39 9.35 -24.28
CA TYR A 48 3.55 8.21 -23.91
C TYR A 48 4.19 6.86 -24.25
N HIS A 49 4.11 5.93 -23.30
CA HIS A 49 4.54 4.54 -23.47
C HIS A 49 3.38 3.62 -23.05
N PHE A 50 2.76 2.95 -24.01
CA PHE A 50 1.65 2.04 -23.72
C PHE A 50 2.14 0.61 -23.57
N LEU A 51 1.69 -0.07 -22.52
CA LEU A 51 1.78 -1.51 -22.40
C LEU A 51 0.38 -2.11 -22.54
N PHE A 52 0.26 -3.18 -23.30
CA PHE A 52 -0.95 -3.98 -23.40
C PHE A 52 -0.58 -5.41 -23.01
N GLU A 53 -1.23 -5.95 -22.00
CA GLU A 53 -0.93 -7.29 -21.50
C GLU A 53 -2.20 -8.13 -21.47
N GLN A 54 -2.12 -9.31 -22.09
CA GLN A 54 -3.21 -10.27 -22.17
C GLN A 54 -2.66 -11.69 -22.11
N HIS A 55 -3.17 -12.47 -21.15
CA HIS A 55 -2.97 -13.91 -21.07
C HIS A 55 -4.31 -14.66 -20.98
N PRO A 56 -4.35 -15.96 -21.34
CA PRO A 56 -5.52 -16.80 -21.07
C PRO A 56 -5.81 -16.90 -19.57
N PHE A 57 -7.09 -16.87 -19.19
CA PHE A 57 -7.52 -17.14 -17.83
C PHE A 57 -8.82 -17.93 -17.82
N LYS A 58 -9.11 -18.58 -16.68
CA LYS A 58 -10.32 -19.38 -16.50
C LYS A 58 -11.57 -18.51 -16.64
N ASP A 59 -12.60 -19.03 -17.29
CA ASP A 59 -13.91 -18.37 -17.46
C ASP A 59 -13.89 -17.12 -18.37
N VAL A 60 -12.83 -16.92 -19.17
CA VAL A 60 -12.76 -15.80 -20.13
C VAL A 60 -13.88 -15.81 -21.18
N LEU A 61 -14.32 -17.02 -21.58
CA LEU A 61 -15.40 -17.23 -22.54
C LEU A 61 -16.80 -17.27 -21.90
N MET A 62 -16.89 -17.24 -20.57
CA MET A 62 -18.19 -17.31 -19.90
C MET A 62 -18.93 -15.98 -20.07
N PRO A 63 -20.22 -16.01 -20.44
CA PRO A 63 -21.02 -14.80 -20.55
C PRO A 63 -21.14 -14.11 -19.19
N LEU A 64 -21.31 -12.79 -19.21
CA LEU A 64 -21.54 -12.00 -18.00
C LEU A 64 -23.04 -11.98 -17.67
N ASP A 65 -23.59 -13.17 -17.42
CA ASP A 65 -24.95 -13.39 -16.95
C ASP A 65 -25.14 -12.94 -15.49
N ARG A 66 -26.38 -12.97 -14.99
CA ARG A 66 -26.71 -12.56 -13.61
C ARG A 66 -25.95 -13.36 -12.53
N GLY A 67 -25.61 -14.63 -12.79
CA GLY A 67 -24.95 -15.53 -11.86
C GLY A 67 -23.42 -15.55 -11.97
N ALA A 68 -22.84 -14.74 -12.87
CA ALA A 68 -21.44 -14.80 -13.20
C ALA A 68 -20.52 -14.58 -11.98
N ASN A 69 -19.62 -15.55 -11.75
CA ASN A 69 -18.64 -15.47 -10.67
C ASN A 69 -17.40 -14.70 -11.13
N MET A 70 -17.07 -13.59 -10.44
CA MET A 70 -15.95 -12.73 -10.82
C MET A 70 -14.60 -13.17 -10.29
N THR A 71 -14.48 -14.25 -9.50
CA THR A 71 -13.23 -14.63 -8.81
C THR A 71 -12.06 -14.82 -9.77
N SER A 72 -12.22 -15.63 -10.83
CA SER A 72 -11.17 -15.87 -11.83
C SER A 72 -10.74 -14.56 -12.50
N ARG A 73 -11.72 -13.67 -12.78
CA ARG A 73 -11.49 -12.36 -13.40
C ARG A 73 -10.77 -11.39 -12.46
N LYS A 74 -11.15 -11.37 -11.18
CA LYS A 74 -10.49 -10.58 -10.12
C LYS A 74 -9.02 -10.93 -10.01
N PHE A 75 -8.71 -12.22 -9.90
CA PHE A 75 -7.32 -12.68 -9.78
C PHE A 75 -6.51 -12.41 -11.04
N TYR A 76 -7.11 -12.58 -12.21
CA TYR A 76 -6.45 -12.21 -13.47
C TYR A 76 -6.10 -10.71 -13.51
N VAL A 77 -7.08 -9.83 -13.23
CA VAL A 77 -6.85 -8.38 -13.20
C VAL A 77 -5.76 -8.04 -12.19
N PHE A 78 -5.81 -8.61 -10.99
CA PHE A 78 -4.80 -8.41 -9.95
C PHE A 78 -3.39 -8.77 -10.45
N GLN A 79 -3.22 -9.96 -11.03
CA GLN A 79 -1.93 -10.43 -11.53
C GLN A 79 -1.35 -9.54 -12.64
N VAL A 80 -2.19 -9.11 -13.59
CA VAL A 80 -1.73 -8.20 -14.66
C VAL A 80 -1.36 -6.82 -14.08
N CYS A 81 -2.12 -6.32 -13.11
CA CYS A 81 -1.76 -5.10 -12.38
C CYS A 81 -0.40 -5.21 -11.67
N GLN A 82 -0.07 -6.37 -11.09
CA GLN A 82 1.25 -6.63 -10.48
C GLN A 82 2.38 -6.59 -11.52
N THR A 83 2.17 -7.16 -12.72
CA THR A 83 3.17 -7.07 -13.80
C THR A 83 3.40 -5.62 -14.24
N PHE A 84 2.33 -4.82 -14.31
CA PHE A 84 2.42 -3.40 -14.62
C PHE A 84 3.15 -2.60 -13.54
N GLU A 85 2.90 -2.88 -12.27
CA GLU A 85 3.61 -2.25 -11.15
C GLU A 85 5.11 -2.57 -11.18
N ALA A 86 5.47 -3.85 -11.39
CA ALA A 86 6.85 -4.28 -11.58
C ALA A 86 7.52 -3.63 -12.81
N SER A 87 6.72 -3.25 -13.80
CA SER A 87 7.15 -2.56 -15.02
C SER A 87 7.14 -1.03 -14.88
N GLU A 88 6.95 -0.47 -13.68
CA GLU A 88 6.91 0.98 -13.41
C GLU A 88 5.87 1.73 -14.26
N VAL A 89 4.72 1.09 -14.53
CA VAL A 89 3.56 1.74 -15.14
C VAL A 89 2.99 2.82 -14.22
N ASN A 90 2.60 3.97 -14.76
CA ASN A 90 2.06 5.07 -13.97
C ASN A 90 0.56 4.96 -13.67
N ALA A 91 -0.21 4.26 -14.50
CA ALA A 91 -1.61 3.95 -14.26
C ALA A 91 -2.10 2.80 -15.14
N VAL A 92 -3.12 2.08 -14.67
CA VAL A 92 -3.74 0.93 -15.35
C VAL A 92 -5.14 1.28 -15.84
N LEU A 93 -5.46 0.85 -17.05
CA LEU A 93 -6.78 0.92 -17.64
C LEU A 93 -7.44 -0.47 -17.63
N LEU A 94 -8.70 -0.52 -17.19
CA LEU A 94 -9.52 -1.74 -17.18
C LEU A 94 -10.67 -1.59 -18.21
N PRO A 95 -10.53 -2.08 -19.45
CA PRO A 95 -11.59 -2.02 -20.47
C PRO A 95 -12.70 -3.04 -20.20
N CYS A 96 -13.39 -2.95 -19.06
CA CYS A 96 -14.50 -3.82 -18.70
C CYS A 96 -15.34 -3.22 -17.56
N PHE A 97 -16.64 -3.08 -17.77
CA PHE A 97 -17.57 -2.61 -16.73
C PHE A 97 -17.71 -3.59 -15.57
N ALA A 98 -17.75 -4.90 -15.84
CA ALA A 98 -17.80 -5.89 -14.76
C ALA A 98 -16.56 -5.81 -13.85
N SER A 99 -15.38 -5.46 -14.39
CA SER A 99 -14.20 -5.25 -13.55
C SER A 99 -14.28 -4.01 -12.65
N HIS A 100 -15.17 -3.06 -12.98
CA HIS A 100 -15.42 -1.89 -12.15
C HIS A 100 -16.35 -2.18 -10.96
N THR A 101 -16.98 -3.36 -10.88
CA THR A 101 -17.74 -3.75 -9.67
C THR A 101 -16.81 -4.09 -8.51
N PHE A 102 -15.54 -4.41 -8.78
CA PHE A 102 -14.51 -4.80 -7.80
C PHE A 102 -13.19 -4.03 -7.94
N ARG A 103 -13.16 -2.95 -8.72
CA ARG A 103 -11.96 -2.13 -8.94
C ARG A 103 -11.34 -1.66 -7.62
N GLU A 104 -12.18 -1.24 -6.67
CA GLU A 104 -11.71 -0.73 -5.37
C GLU A 104 -10.95 -1.79 -4.59
N GLU A 105 -11.41 -3.04 -4.60
CA GLU A 105 -10.71 -4.17 -3.97
C GLU A 105 -9.30 -4.36 -4.54
N ILE A 106 -9.12 -4.16 -5.86
CA ILE A 106 -7.80 -4.23 -6.51
C ILE A 106 -6.96 -3.00 -6.16
N GLN A 107 -7.56 -1.81 -6.15
CA GLN A 107 -6.85 -0.56 -5.84
C GLN A 107 -6.28 -0.55 -4.42
N GLU A 108 -6.94 -1.20 -3.46
CA GLU A 108 -6.46 -1.33 -2.08
C GLU A 108 -5.17 -2.15 -1.95
N GLU A 109 -4.91 -3.05 -2.90
CA GLU A 109 -3.77 -3.97 -2.88
C GLU A 109 -2.67 -3.65 -3.90
N ILE A 110 -2.89 -2.67 -4.79
CA ILE A 110 -1.95 -2.25 -5.84
C ILE A 110 -1.48 -0.81 -5.61
N GLY A 111 -0.18 -0.55 -5.70
CA GLY A 111 0.43 0.75 -5.47
C GLY A 111 0.42 1.71 -6.67
N ILE A 112 -0.10 1.26 -7.81
CA ILE A 112 -0.35 2.10 -9.00
C ILE A 112 -1.85 2.38 -9.17
N PRO A 113 -2.24 3.58 -9.66
CA PRO A 113 -3.63 3.90 -9.90
C PRO A 113 -4.29 2.97 -10.94
N VAL A 114 -5.39 2.34 -10.56
CA VAL A 114 -6.32 1.67 -11.45
C VAL A 114 -7.39 2.70 -11.82
N LEU A 115 -7.39 3.18 -13.06
CA LEU A 115 -8.24 4.29 -13.49
C LEU A 115 -9.72 3.88 -13.53
N ASP A 116 -10.58 4.79 -13.08
CA ASP A 116 -12.02 4.55 -12.99
C ASP A 116 -12.75 5.00 -14.26
N MET A 117 -13.21 4.04 -15.05
CA MET A 117 -13.99 4.25 -16.27
C MET A 117 -15.38 4.82 -15.98
N MET A 118 -15.98 4.50 -14.83
CA MET A 118 -17.26 5.07 -14.41
C MET A 118 -17.10 6.54 -14.02
N ALA A 119 -16.00 6.91 -13.36
CA ALA A 119 -15.68 8.31 -13.10
C ALA A 119 -15.40 9.09 -14.41
N ALA A 120 -14.74 8.46 -15.39
CA ALA A 120 -14.54 9.04 -16.71
C ALA A 120 -15.88 9.31 -17.42
N LEU A 121 -16.78 8.33 -17.41
CA LEU A 121 -18.12 8.44 -17.98
C LEU A 121 -18.95 9.50 -17.26
N ARG A 122 -18.90 9.52 -15.92
CA ARG A 122 -19.59 10.53 -15.10
C ARG A 122 -19.14 11.94 -15.44
N LYS A 123 -17.83 12.17 -15.47
CA LYS A 123 -17.25 13.46 -15.84
C LYS A 123 -17.72 13.89 -17.24
N HIS A 124 -17.78 12.98 -18.20
CA HIS A 124 -18.28 13.31 -19.54
C HIS A 124 -19.77 13.70 -19.51
N ILE A 125 -20.60 12.89 -18.86
CA ILE A 125 -22.06 13.09 -18.78
C ILE A 125 -22.43 14.42 -18.12
N ASP A 126 -21.73 14.83 -17.06
CA ASP A 126 -21.95 16.13 -16.40
C ASP A 126 -21.79 17.33 -17.37
N HIS A 127 -21.15 17.15 -18.54
CA HIS A 127 -21.01 18.19 -19.57
C HIS A 127 -22.01 18.05 -20.73
N VAL A 128 -22.57 16.86 -20.96
CA VAL A 128 -23.38 16.57 -22.16
C VAL A 128 -24.84 16.25 -21.87
N ALA A 129 -25.22 16.05 -20.61
CA ALA A 129 -26.59 15.75 -20.22
C ALA A 129 -27.05 16.64 -19.05
N GLU A 130 -28.32 17.04 -19.09
CA GLU A 130 -28.95 17.79 -18.01
C GLU A 130 -29.37 16.85 -16.87
N ARG A 131 -29.17 17.28 -15.61
CA ARG A 131 -29.64 16.53 -14.44
C ARG A 131 -31.16 16.37 -14.49
N GLY A 132 -31.66 15.22 -14.07
CA GLY A 132 -33.06 14.83 -14.12
C GLY A 132 -33.49 14.24 -15.46
N SER A 133 -32.63 14.27 -16.49
CA SER A 133 -32.89 13.57 -17.76
C SER A 133 -32.86 12.05 -17.60
N THR A 134 -33.43 11.36 -18.58
CA THR A 134 -33.44 9.90 -18.64
C THR A 134 -32.25 9.39 -19.43
N LEU A 135 -31.46 8.50 -18.83
CA LEU A 135 -30.33 7.79 -19.43
C LEU A 135 -30.73 6.34 -19.72
N GLY A 136 -30.55 5.90 -20.96
CA GLY A 136 -30.78 4.51 -21.37
C GLY A 136 -29.50 3.70 -21.24
N ILE A 137 -29.53 2.57 -20.55
CA ILE A 137 -28.34 1.77 -20.24
C ILE A 137 -28.35 0.46 -21.03
N ILE A 138 -27.33 0.23 -21.86
CA ILE A 138 -27.10 -1.02 -22.59
C ILE A 138 -26.02 -1.82 -21.87
N ALA A 139 -26.39 -2.67 -20.93
CA ALA A 139 -25.46 -3.41 -20.06
C ALA A 139 -25.67 -4.91 -20.12
N SER A 140 -24.62 -5.68 -19.82
CA SER A 140 -24.77 -7.12 -19.60
C SER A 140 -25.62 -7.38 -18.36
N ASP A 141 -26.21 -8.57 -18.26
CA ASP A 141 -27.04 -8.92 -17.09
C ASP A 141 -26.27 -8.74 -15.78
N TYR A 142 -25.03 -9.21 -15.71
CA TYR A 142 -24.18 -9.02 -14.52
C TYR A 142 -24.07 -7.54 -14.12
N VAL A 143 -23.73 -6.66 -15.08
CA VAL A 143 -23.48 -5.24 -14.82
C VAL A 143 -24.78 -4.55 -14.40
N ARG A 144 -25.90 -4.83 -15.08
CA ARG A 144 -27.23 -4.34 -14.73
C ARG A 144 -27.61 -4.71 -13.28
N HIS A 145 -27.44 -5.98 -12.91
CA HIS A 145 -27.81 -6.45 -11.57
C HIS A 145 -26.84 -6.00 -10.47
N SER A 146 -25.61 -5.64 -10.81
CA SER A 146 -24.61 -5.18 -9.84
C SER A 146 -24.90 -3.79 -9.24
N GLY A 147 -25.85 -3.04 -9.81
CA GLY A 147 -26.14 -1.67 -9.38
C GLY A 147 -25.04 -0.67 -9.72
N LEU A 148 -24.16 -0.98 -10.68
CA LEU A 148 -22.99 -0.15 -11.00
C LEU A 148 -23.39 1.24 -11.49
N PHE A 149 -24.37 1.35 -12.38
CA PHE A 149 -24.81 2.63 -12.93
C PHE A 149 -25.63 3.42 -11.91
N GLU A 150 -26.46 2.75 -11.11
CA GLU A 150 -27.26 3.34 -10.05
C GLU A 150 -26.38 4.09 -9.04
N ARG A 151 -25.26 3.48 -8.63
CA ARG A 151 -24.31 4.10 -7.70
C ARG A 151 -23.72 5.42 -8.22
N TYR A 152 -23.48 5.52 -9.53
CA TYR A 152 -22.83 6.69 -10.14
C TYR A 152 -23.80 7.76 -10.63
N PHE A 153 -25.01 7.37 -11.02
CA PHE A 153 -25.96 8.23 -11.75
C PHE A 153 -27.35 8.30 -11.13
N GLY A 154 -27.76 7.32 -10.32
CA GLY A 154 -29.15 7.18 -9.85
C GLY A 154 -29.67 8.33 -8.99
N ASN A 155 -28.77 9.14 -8.40
CA ASN A 155 -29.16 10.32 -7.63
C ASN A 155 -29.48 11.54 -8.52
N ASP A 156 -28.90 11.61 -9.71
CA ASP A 156 -28.98 12.79 -10.58
C ASP A 156 -29.79 12.54 -11.86
N PHE A 157 -30.03 11.27 -12.22
CA PHE A 157 -30.65 10.88 -13.49
C PHE A 157 -31.66 9.74 -13.30
N LYS A 158 -32.67 9.69 -14.16
CA LYS A 158 -33.55 8.52 -14.28
C LYS A 158 -32.88 7.48 -15.16
N LEU A 159 -32.69 6.27 -14.68
CA LEU A 159 -32.08 5.19 -15.46
C LEU A 159 -33.16 4.26 -16.00
N VAL A 160 -33.07 3.91 -17.28
CA VAL A 160 -33.94 2.92 -17.95
C VAL A 160 -33.10 1.85 -18.64
N TYR A 161 -33.64 0.64 -18.71
CA TYR A 161 -32.97 -0.55 -19.24
C TYR A 161 -33.90 -1.25 -20.24
N PRO A 162 -33.36 -2.08 -21.16
CA PRO A 162 -34.20 -2.92 -22.01
C PRO A 162 -35.13 -3.80 -21.16
N ASP A 163 -36.30 -4.12 -21.70
CA ASP A 163 -37.16 -5.12 -21.08
C ASP A 163 -36.53 -6.53 -21.14
N ASP A 164 -37.19 -7.54 -20.57
CA ASP A 164 -36.60 -8.87 -20.44
C ASP A 164 -36.35 -9.55 -21.81
N ASP A 165 -37.23 -9.33 -22.80
CA ASP A 165 -37.09 -9.93 -24.13
C ASP A 165 -35.96 -9.27 -24.91
N GLU A 166 -35.89 -7.93 -24.86
CA GLU A 166 -34.83 -7.16 -25.50
C GLU A 166 -33.48 -7.36 -24.83
N GLN A 167 -33.46 -7.50 -23.50
CA GLN A 167 -32.26 -7.82 -22.73
C GLN A 167 -31.71 -9.19 -23.15
N SER A 168 -32.58 -10.20 -23.33
CA SER A 168 -32.17 -11.52 -23.83
C SER A 168 -31.55 -11.41 -25.23
N GLY A 169 -32.22 -10.70 -26.15
CA GLY A 169 -31.70 -10.47 -27.51
C GLY A 169 -30.37 -9.70 -27.53
N LEU A 170 -30.21 -8.72 -26.64
CA LEU A 170 -28.96 -7.99 -26.45
C LEU A 170 -27.83 -8.90 -25.96
N MET A 171 -28.11 -9.79 -25.00
CA MET A 171 -27.12 -10.74 -24.49
C MET A 171 -26.67 -11.72 -25.58
N ASP A 172 -27.60 -12.23 -26.39
CA ASP A 172 -27.28 -13.09 -27.54
C ASP A 172 -26.49 -12.33 -28.62
N ALA A 173 -26.85 -11.08 -28.92
CA ALA A 173 -26.11 -10.25 -29.87
C ALA A 173 -24.67 -9.95 -29.42
N MET A 174 -24.44 -9.85 -28.11
CA MET A 174 -23.13 -9.53 -27.55
C MET A 174 -22.25 -10.76 -27.31
N TYR A 175 -22.82 -11.82 -26.72
CA TYR A 175 -22.10 -13.01 -26.22
C TYR A 175 -22.46 -14.31 -26.95
N GLY A 176 -23.54 -14.32 -27.73
CA GLY A 176 -23.97 -15.49 -28.47
C GLY A 176 -23.06 -15.84 -29.64
N VAL A 177 -23.37 -16.95 -30.31
CA VAL A 177 -22.62 -17.41 -31.49
C VAL A 177 -22.71 -16.35 -32.58
N ASN A 178 -21.56 -15.96 -33.12
CA ASN A 178 -21.46 -14.85 -34.08
C ASN A 178 -21.92 -13.50 -33.51
N GLY A 179 -21.73 -13.29 -32.20
CA GLY A 179 -21.99 -12.01 -31.57
C GLY A 179 -20.88 -10.99 -31.79
N ILE A 180 -21.10 -9.77 -31.28
CA ILE A 180 -20.16 -8.64 -31.39
C ILE A 180 -18.80 -8.99 -30.77
N LYS A 181 -18.77 -9.77 -29.67
CA LYS A 181 -17.52 -10.22 -29.03
C LYS A 181 -16.65 -11.11 -29.92
N ASP A 182 -17.25 -11.82 -30.86
CA ASP A 182 -16.55 -12.67 -31.83
C ASP A 182 -16.14 -11.89 -33.10
N GLY A 183 -16.42 -10.58 -33.15
CA GLY A 183 -16.04 -9.70 -34.25
C GLY A 183 -17.11 -9.50 -35.32
N TYR A 184 -18.34 -9.95 -35.07
CA TYR A 184 -19.47 -9.70 -35.96
C TYR A 184 -20.11 -8.36 -35.61
N LEU A 185 -19.59 -7.30 -36.24
CA LEU A 185 -19.93 -5.90 -35.91
C LEU A 185 -21.09 -5.34 -36.75
N ASP A 186 -21.65 -6.14 -37.65
CA ASP A 186 -22.74 -5.78 -38.56
C ASP A 186 -23.85 -6.83 -38.55
N GLY A 187 -24.84 -6.68 -39.44
CA GLY A 187 -25.91 -7.67 -39.61
C GLY A 187 -26.81 -7.82 -38.37
N VAL A 188 -27.14 -9.07 -38.04
CA VAL A 188 -28.11 -9.40 -36.98
C VAL A 188 -27.67 -8.88 -35.60
N PRO A 189 -26.43 -9.10 -35.12
CA PRO A 189 -25.99 -8.56 -33.83
C PRO A 189 -26.14 -7.04 -33.72
N LEU A 190 -25.73 -6.29 -34.75
CA LEU A 190 -25.88 -4.83 -34.78
C LEU A 190 -27.35 -4.42 -34.76
N GLU A 191 -28.21 -5.12 -35.50
CA GLU A 191 -29.64 -4.81 -35.55
C GLU A 191 -30.31 -5.06 -34.20
N CYS A 192 -29.98 -6.15 -33.51
CA CYS A 192 -30.48 -6.43 -32.17
C CYS A 192 -30.09 -5.32 -31.17
N VAL A 193 -28.83 -4.85 -31.19
CA VAL A 193 -28.41 -3.73 -30.33
C VAL A 193 -29.12 -2.44 -30.71
N TYR A 194 -29.33 -2.18 -32.01
CA TYR A 194 -30.05 -1.01 -32.48
C TYR A 194 -31.51 -1.01 -32.00
N GLN A 195 -32.21 -2.14 -32.08
CA GLN A 195 -33.58 -2.26 -31.57
C GLN A 195 -33.65 -2.04 -30.05
N ALA A 196 -32.73 -2.60 -29.28
CA ALA A 196 -32.64 -2.32 -27.85
C ALA A 196 -32.41 -0.83 -27.55
N CYS A 197 -31.63 -0.12 -28.38
CA CYS A 197 -31.47 1.33 -28.25
C CYS A 197 -32.75 2.11 -28.57
N LEU A 198 -33.52 1.69 -29.59
CA LEU A 198 -34.79 2.32 -29.93
C LEU A 198 -35.82 2.18 -28.81
N SER A 199 -35.94 1.00 -28.22
CA SER A 199 -36.83 0.81 -27.07
C SER A 199 -36.46 1.69 -25.89
N LEU A 200 -35.17 1.86 -25.60
CA LEU A 200 -34.75 2.82 -24.57
C LEU A 200 -35.17 4.25 -24.92
N GLN A 201 -35.10 4.66 -26.20
CA GLN A 201 -35.60 5.96 -26.65
C GLN A 201 -37.13 6.08 -26.50
N ASP A 202 -37.88 5.02 -26.79
CA ASP A 202 -39.34 4.96 -26.56
C ASP A 202 -39.70 5.06 -25.07
N GLN A 203 -38.82 4.56 -24.19
CA GLN A 203 -38.89 4.74 -22.74
C GLN A 203 -38.45 6.15 -22.27
N GLY A 204 -38.07 7.02 -23.21
CA GLY A 204 -37.73 8.42 -22.98
C GLY A 204 -36.23 8.69 -22.76
N ALA A 205 -35.34 7.73 -23.05
CA ALA A 205 -33.90 7.94 -22.95
C ALA A 205 -33.42 8.99 -23.96
N THR A 206 -32.72 9.99 -23.46
CA THR A 206 -32.14 11.09 -24.28
C THR A 206 -30.71 10.80 -24.70
N LEU A 207 -30.04 9.89 -23.97
CA LEU A 207 -28.65 9.51 -24.15
C LEU A 207 -28.49 8.01 -23.81
N ILE A 208 -27.82 7.27 -24.69
CA ILE A 208 -27.53 5.84 -24.50
C ILE A 208 -26.12 5.67 -23.95
N LEU A 209 -26.03 5.05 -22.78
CA LEU A 209 -24.79 4.71 -22.09
C LEU A 209 -24.46 3.23 -22.30
N PRO A 210 -23.24 2.92 -22.76
CA PRO A 210 -22.79 1.54 -22.81
C PRO A 210 -22.41 1.05 -21.41
N GLY A 211 -22.85 -0.15 -21.06
CA GLY A 211 -22.39 -0.98 -19.92
C GLY A 211 -21.62 -2.23 -20.38
N MET A 212 -21.21 -2.25 -21.64
CA MET A 212 -20.30 -3.23 -22.26
C MET A 212 -19.33 -2.47 -23.15
N THR A 213 -18.03 -2.72 -23.01
CA THR A 213 -17.01 -1.93 -23.70
C THR A 213 -16.97 -2.20 -25.20
N GLU A 214 -17.39 -3.39 -25.64
CA GLU A 214 -17.54 -3.79 -27.04
C GLU A 214 -18.56 -2.94 -27.80
N PHE A 215 -19.50 -2.29 -27.10
CA PHE A 215 -20.42 -1.34 -27.72
C PHE A 215 -19.67 -0.23 -28.48
N SER A 216 -18.48 0.15 -28.03
CA SER A 216 -17.63 1.14 -28.69
C SER A 216 -17.22 0.76 -30.12
N LEU A 217 -17.22 -0.54 -30.45
CA LEU A 217 -16.89 -1.03 -31.79
C LEU A 217 -17.98 -0.71 -32.82
N ILE A 218 -19.23 -0.61 -32.37
CA ILE A 218 -20.41 -0.38 -33.20
C ILE A 218 -21.07 1.00 -32.96
N CYS A 219 -20.55 1.78 -32.01
CA CYS A 219 -21.11 3.06 -31.61
C CYS A 219 -21.27 4.02 -32.80
N GLY A 220 -20.27 4.08 -33.69
CA GLY A 220 -20.30 4.94 -34.88
C GLY A 220 -21.42 4.57 -35.86
N ASP A 221 -21.77 3.29 -36.00
CA ASP A 221 -22.89 2.85 -36.85
C ASP A 221 -24.23 3.22 -36.23
N LEU A 222 -24.39 3.04 -34.92
CA LEU A 222 -25.59 3.45 -34.20
C LEU A 222 -25.80 4.97 -34.27
N GLN A 223 -24.74 5.76 -34.10
CA GLN A 223 -24.78 7.21 -34.23
C GLN A 223 -25.18 7.67 -35.65
N ARG A 224 -24.65 7.02 -36.69
CA ARG A 224 -25.08 7.29 -38.09
C ARG A 224 -26.55 7.00 -38.33
N ARG A 225 -27.14 6.08 -37.56
CA ARG A 225 -28.56 5.72 -37.60
C ARG A 225 -29.43 6.57 -36.66
N GLY A 226 -28.87 7.62 -36.04
CA GLY A 226 -29.62 8.57 -35.22
C GLY A 226 -29.71 8.21 -33.73
N ILE A 227 -28.98 7.19 -33.26
CA ILE A 227 -28.89 6.90 -31.83
C ILE A 227 -27.87 7.83 -31.18
N THR A 228 -28.29 8.62 -30.19
CA THR A 228 -27.39 9.42 -29.36
C THR A 228 -26.69 8.51 -28.34
N ALA A 229 -25.68 7.76 -28.77
CA ALA A 229 -24.92 6.85 -27.91
C ALA A 229 -23.51 7.35 -27.64
N LEU A 230 -22.99 7.05 -26.45
CA LEU A 230 -21.62 7.39 -26.05
C LEU A 230 -20.63 6.30 -26.44
N ASP A 231 -19.45 6.73 -26.88
CA ASP A 231 -18.29 5.86 -27.11
C ASP A 231 -17.43 5.82 -25.84
N ILE A 232 -17.58 4.76 -25.04
CA ILE A 232 -16.89 4.67 -23.75
C ILE A 232 -15.38 4.53 -23.89
N ASN A 233 -14.89 3.78 -24.88
CA ASN A 233 -13.45 3.63 -25.06
C ASN A 233 -12.79 4.97 -25.46
N GLU A 234 -13.49 5.82 -26.22
CA GLU A 234 -12.99 7.15 -26.58
C GLU A 234 -12.97 8.08 -25.36
N ILE A 235 -14.04 8.08 -24.57
CA ILE A 235 -14.13 8.84 -23.31
C ILE A 235 -13.02 8.39 -22.34
N TYR A 236 -12.82 7.08 -22.19
CA TYR A 236 -11.85 6.53 -21.25
C TYR A 236 -10.41 6.79 -21.70
N ALA A 237 -10.12 6.71 -23.00
CA ALA A 237 -8.82 7.10 -23.57
C ALA A 237 -8.50 8.58 -23.32
N GLY A 238 -9.47 9.48 -23.53
CA GLY A 238 -9.33 10.91 -23.23
C GLY A 238 -9.13 11.18 -21.73
N PHE A 239 -9.85 10.48 -20.87
CA PHE A 239 -9.68 10.58 -19.42
C PHE A 239 -8.28 10.12 -18.97
N ALA A 240 -7.83 8.97 -19.47
CA ALA A 240 -6.54 8.41 -19.11
C ALA A 240 -5.38 9.31 -19.53
N THR A 241 -5.46 9.95 -20.70
CA THR A 241 -4.38 10.81 -21.22
C THR A 241 -4.35 12.21 -20.60
N SER A 242 -5.49 12.70 -20.08
CA SER A 242 -5.63 14.04 -19.47
C SER A 242 -5.40 14.10 -17.95
N GLN A 243 -5.56 12.98 -17.23
CA GLN A 243 -5.30 12.90 -15.79
C GLN A 243 -3.81 13.14 -15.49
N SER A 244 -3.45 14.12 -14.66
CA SER A 244 -2.14 14.13 -13.99
C SER A 244 -2.20 13.05 -12.90
N GLY A 245 -1.54 11.91 -13.10
CA GLY A 245 -1.65 10.76 -12.21
C GLY A 245 -1.46 11.15 -10.75
N GLN A 246 -2.53 11.10 -9.96
CA GLN A 246 -2.42 11.10 -8.51
C GLN A 246 -1.95 9.71 -8.12
N LEU A 247 -0.73 9.62 -7.56
CA LEU A 247 -0.27 8.39 -6.92
C LEU A 247 -1.27 8.08 -5.79
N THR A 248 -2.07 7.04 -5.96
CA THR A 248 -2.84 6.44 -4.88
C THR A 248 -1.84 5.68 -4.02
N ARG A 249 -1.68 6.09 -2.76
CA ARG A 249 -0.82 5.33 -1.83
C ARG A 249 -1.62 4.15 -1.31
N PRO A 250 -1.14 2.91 -1.45
CA PRO A 250 -1.76 1.78 -0.77
C PRO A 250 -1.74 2.02 0.74
N PRO A 251 -2.58 1.30 1.52
CA PRO A 251 -2.62 1.44 2.97
C PRO A 251 -1.22 1.32 3.58
N PHE A 252 -0.92 2.15 4.57
CA PHE A 252 0.39 2.16 5.22
C PHE A 252 0.76 0.76 5.72
N LYS A 253 1.95 0.30 5.33
CA LYS A 253 2.52 -1.00 5.71
C LYS A 253 3.82 -0.80 6.47
N LEU A 254 3.89 -1.31 7.69
CA LEU A 254 5.10 -1.32 8.51
C LEU A 254 5.94 -2.56 8.19
N GLY A 255 7.19 -2.36 7.76
CA GLY A 255 8.20 -3.42 7.63
C GLY A 255 8.96 -3.62 8.94
N ILE A 256 9.19 -4.87 9.35
CA ILE A 256 9.88 -5.19 10.60
C ILE A 256 11.08 -6.09 10.30
N VAL A 257 12.30 -5.58 10.58
CA VAL A 257 13.54 -6.38 10.57
C VAL A 257 13.56 -7.21 11.84
N GLY A 258 13.06 -8.44 11.74
CA GLY A 258 12.95 -9.36 12.86
C GLY A 258 14.15 -10.26 13.05
N GLY A 259 14.09 -11.09 14.09
CA GLY A 259 15.07 -12.15 14.37
C GLY A 259 16.31 -11.71 15.16
N VAL A 260 16.36 -10.46 15.63
CA VAL A 260 17.54 -9.88 16.28
C VAL A 260 17.35 -9.40 17.73
N GLY A 261 16.59 -10.07 18.61
CA GLY A 261 16.21 -11.48 18.56
C GLY A 261 14.74 -11.80 18.21
N PRO A 262 14.39 -13.10 18.08
CA PRO A 262 13.04 -13.52 17.70
C PRO A 262 11.94 -13.08 18.67
N ALA A 263 12.17 -13.27 19.98
CA ALA A 263 11.21 -12.92 21.03
C ALA A 263 10.93 -11.41 21.09
N ALA A 264 11.99 -10.59 20.98
CA ALA A 264 11.86 -9.13 20.91
C ALA A 264 11.04 -8.65 19.70
N THR A 265 11.10 -9.39 18.58
CA THR A 265 10.28 -9.06 17.40
C THR A 265 8.80 -9.30 17.67
N VAL A 266 8.46 -10.44 18.29
CA VAL A 266 7.07 -10.78 18.65
C VAL A 266 6.52 -9.78 19.67
N ASP A 267 7.32 -9.42 20.67
CA ASP A 267 6.98 -8.41 21.66
C ASP A 267 6.73 -7.03 21.01
N PHE A 268 7.59 -6.61 20.08
CA PHE A 268 7.36 -5.39 19.30
C PHE A 268 6.04 -5.41 18.53
N MET A 269 5.72 -6.52 17.84
CA MET A 269 4.44 -6.67 17.14
C MET A 269 3.27 -6.59 18.12
N GLY A 270 3.38 -7.23 19.28
CA GLY A 270 2.37 -7.16 20.35
C GLY A 270 2.12 -5.72 20.81
N LYS A 271 3.19 -4.94 20.99
CA LYS A 271 3.12 -3.51 21.34
C LYS A 271 2.46 -2.67 20.26
N VAL A 272 2.80 -2.88 18.98
CA VAL A 272 2.13 -2.18 17.87
C VAL A 272 0.62 -2.48 17.89
N VAL A 273 0.23 -3.75 18.06
CA VAL A 273 -1.19 -4.13 18.12
C VAL A 273 -1.88 -3.50 19.32
N ALA A 274 -1.30 -3.63 20.53
CA ALA A 274 -1.89 -3.16 21.77
C ALA A 274 -2.06 -1.62 21.83
N HIS A 275 -1.15 -0.88 21.20
CA HIS A 275 -1.18 0.58 21.19
C HIS A 275 -1.86 1.18 19.96
N THR A 276 -2.26 0.38 18.97
CA THR A 276 -3.02 0.88 17.82
C THR A 276 -4.48 1.14 18.25
N PRO A 277 -5.02 2.36 18.10
CA PRO A 277 -6.41 2.65 18.42
C PRO A 277 -7.34 2.04 17.35
N ALA A 278 -7.81 0.82 17.58
CA ALA A 278 -8.66 0.07 16.67
C ALA A 278 -9.87 -0.52 17.40
N GLY A 279 -11.07 -0.39 16.82
CA GLY A 279 -12.29 -1.03 17.29
C GLY A 279 -12.59 -2.38 16.64
N ARG A 280 -11.86 -2.72 15.56
CA ARG A 280 -11.95 -3.97 14.81
C ARG A 280 -10.65 -4.25 14.06
N ASP A 281 -10.48 -5.50 13.60
CA ASP A 281 -9.27 -5.97 12.92
C ASP A 281 -8.81 -5.07 11.76
N GLN A 282 -9.74 -4.58 10.93
CA GLN A 282 -9.43 -3.79 9.72
C GLN A 282 -8.88 -2.39 10.03
N GLU A 283 -8.93 -1.95 11.29
CA GLU A 283 -8.39 -0.67 11.73
C GLU A 283 -6.94 -0.78 12.24
N HIS A 284 -6.40 -2.00 12.33
CA HIS A 284 -5.00 -2.22 12.68
C HIS A 284 -4.04 -1.94 11.52
N ILE A 285 -2.78 -1.68 11.88
CA ILE A 285 -1.70 -1.39 10.92
C ILE A 285 -1.29 -2.66 10.18
N LYS A 286 -1.22 -2.60 8.84
CA LYS A 286 -0.67 -3.68 8.00
C LYS A 286 0.81 -3.84 8.33
N MET A 287 1.23 -5.05 8.70
CA MET A 287 2.63 -5.35 9.03
C MET A 287 3.20 -6.44 8.10
N VAL A 288 4.47 -6.31 7.73
CA VAL A 288 5.26 -7.36 7.10
C VAL A 288 6.53 -7.58 7.91
N VAL A 289 6.83 -8.84 8.23
CA VAL A 289 7.93 -9.19 9.12
C VAL A 289 8.85 -10.15 8.40
N GLU A 290 10.13 -9.78 8.34
CA GLU A 290 11.19 -10.68 7.93
C GLU A 290 11.91 -11.14 9.20
N GLN A 291 11.44 -12.24 9.76
CA GLN A 291 12.01 -12.85 10.96
C GLN A 291 13.28 -13.63 10.56
N ASN A 292 14.45 -12.98 10.65
CA ASN A 292 15.72 -13.54 10.17
C ASN A 292 16.75 -13.69 11.32
N PRO A 293 16.71 -14.81 12.08
CA PRO A 293 17.68 -15.09 13.13
C PRO A 293 19.09 -15.40 12.60
N GLN A 294 19.26 -15.60 11.28
CA GLN A 294 20.57 -15.82 10.65
C GLN A 294 21.36 -14.52 10.46
N ILE A 295 20.82 -13.36 10.82
CA ILE A 295 21.62 -12.12 10.91
C ILE A 295 22.72 -12.33 11.96
N PRO A 296 24.01 -12.20 11.60
CA PRO A 296 25.14 -12.37 12.51
C PRO A 296 25.01 -11.57 13.82
N ASP A 297 25.64 -12.03 14.89
CA ASP A 297 25.55 -11.35 16.18
C ASP A 297 26.23 -9.97 16.12
N ARG A 298 25.44 -8.94 16.47
CA ARG A 298 25.88 -7.54 16.40
C ARG A 298 26.94 -7.22 17.44
N THR A 299 26.82 -7.81 18.64
CA THR A 299 27.79 -7.59 19.72
C THR A 299 29.11 -8.26 19.38
N ALA A 300 29.07 -9.48 18.87
CA ALA A 300 30.26 -10.23 18.49
C ALA A 300 31.07 -9.49 17.40
N ASN A 301 30.40 -8.94 16.39
CA ASN A 301 31.07 -8.08 15.39
C ASN A 301 31.69 -6.82 16.02
N LEU A 302 30.94 -6.05 16.82
CA LEU A 302 31.41 -4.79 17.41
C LEU A 302 32.54 -4.97 18.45
N LEU A 303 32.58 -6.11 19.11
CA LEU A 303 33.55 -6.39 20.17
C LEU A 303 34.77 -7.18 19.68
N TYR A 304 34.57 -8.13 18.76
CA TYR A 304 35.53 -9.17 18.43
C TYR A 304 35.78 -9.32 16.92
N ASP A 305 35.29 -8.39 16.09
CA ASP A 305 35.46 -8.40 14.63
C ASP A 305 34.98 -9.71 13.96
N GLU A 306 33.99 -10.37 14.56
CA GLU A 306 33.27 -11.48 13.93
C GLU A 306 32.45 -11.04 12.72
N THR A 307 31.72 -11.96 12.08
CA THR A 307 30.98 -11.73 10.84
C THR A 307 30.11 -10.46 10.89
N ASP A 308 30.31 -9.56 9.91
CA ASP A 308 29.57 -8.29 9.81
C ASP A 308 28.08 -8.52 9.46
N PRO A 309 27.12 -8.01 10.28
CA PRO A 309 25.69 -8.18 10.03
C PRO A 309 25.11 -7.26 8.95
N THR A 310 25.86 -6.26 8.47
CA THR A 310 25.36 -5.19 7.58
C THR A 310 24.69 -5.74 6.33
N MET A 311 25.30 -6.72 5.65
CA MET A 311 24.73 -7.27 4.41
C MET A 311 23.44 -8.07 4.66
N ALA A 312 23.39 -8.86 5.74
CA ALA A 312 22.19 -9.61 6.10
C ALA A 312 21.04 -8.66 6.48
N MET A 313 21.33 -7.60 7.23
CA MET A 313 20.37 -6.55 7.57
C MET A 313 19.88 -5.78 6.34
N TYR A 314 20.79 -5.36 5.45
CA TYR A 314 20.43 -4.67 4.21
C TYR A 314 19.55 -5.55 3.31
N ALA A 315 19.90 -6.83 3.14
CA ALA A 315 19.09 -7.77 2.36
C ALA A 315 17.67 -7.94 2.96
N THR A 316 17.57 -8.04 4.29
CA THR A 316 16.28 -8.04 4.98
C THR A 316 15.49 -6.75 4.73
N CYS A 317 16.12 -5.57 4.83
CA CYS A 317 15.46 -4.30 4.55
C CYS A 317 14.96 -4.21 3.10
N LYS A 318 15.75 -4.67 2.12
CA LYS A 318 15.36 -4.71 0.71
C LYS A 318 14.18 -5.65 0.46
N ARG A 319 14.10 -6.80 1.15
CA ARG A 319 12.93 -7.68 1.07
C ARG A 319 11.67 -7.01 1.59
N LEU A 320 11.76 -6.28 2.72
CA LEU A 320 10.65 -5.53 3.28
C LEU A 320 10.20 -4.37 2.36
N GLU A 321 11.16 -3.65 1.77
CA GLU A 321 10.87 -2.62 0.76
C GLU A 321 10.16 -3.21 -0.46
N SER A 322 10.68 -4.33 -1.01
CA SER A 322 10.04 -5.04 -2.13
C SER A 322 8.66 -5.61 -1.77
N ALA A 323 8.42 -5.91 -0.49
CA ALA A 323 7.10 -6.30 0.02
C ALA A 323 6.16 -5.10 0.22
N GLY A 324 6.57 -3.89 -0.16
CA GLY A 324 5.76 -2.67 -0.13
C GLY A 324 5.67 -2.03 1.26
N ALA A 325 6.66 -2.22 2.13
CA ALA A 325 6.74 -1.46 3.37
C ALA A 325 6.91 0.05 3.08
N ASN A 326 6.26 0.91 3.86
CA ASN A 326 6.40 2.37 3.77
C ASN A 326 7.43 2.94 4.75
N ALA A 327 7.70 2.22 5.84
CA ALA A 327 8.74 2.50 6.81
C ALA A 327 9.23 1.16 7.40
N ILE A 328 10.44 1.16 7.94
CA ILE A 328 11.07 -0.02 8.53
C ILE A 328 11.34 0.22 10.02
N ALA A 329 10.94 -0.73 10.87
CA ALA A 329 11.29 -0.80 12.28
C ALA A 329 12.33 -1.90 12.51
N ILE A 330 13.30 -1.63 13.39
CA ILE A 330 14.30 -2.61 13.83
C ILE A 330 14.23 -2.70 15.37
N PRO A 331 13.51 -3.67 15.95
CA PRO A 331 13.41 -3.82 17.41
C PRO A 331 14.70 -4.43 18.00
N CYS A 332 15.84 -3.76 17.80
CA CYS A 332 17.15 -4.13 18.34
C CYS A 332 18.06 -2.90 18.48
N ASN A 333 18.49 -2.60 19.71
CA ASN A 333 19.36 -1.46 19.98
C ASN A 333 20.73 -1.61 19.30
N THR A 334 21.40 -2.73 19.52
CA THR A 334 22.74 -2.99 18.96
C THR A 334 22.76 -2.92 17.42
N ALA A 335 21.67 -3.30 16.75
CA ALA A 335 21.56 -3.25 15.28
C ALA A 335 21.61 -1.83 14.72
N HIS A 336 21.24 -0.82 15.51
CA HIS A 336 21.27 0.58 15.07
C HIS A 336 22.69 1.12 14.83
N ALA A 337 23.74 0.44 15.33
CA ALA A 337 25.13 0.75 14.99
C ALA A 337 25.43 0.62 13.48
N PHE A 338 24.60 -0.13 12.75
CA PHE A 338 24.78 -0.43 11.33
C PHE A 338 23.79 0.33 10.42
N VAL A 339 22.80 1.03 10.98
CA VAL A 339 21.71 1.65 10.21
C VAL A 339 22.20 2.73 9.26
N GLU A 340 23.19 3.54 9.66
CA GLU A 340 23.75 4.60 8.80
C GLU A 340 24.35 4.03 7.50
N ARG A 341 24.92 2.82 7.56
CA ARG A 341 25.48 2.10 6.40
C ARG A 341 24.41 1.59 5.43
N ILE A 342 23.16 1.52 5.88
CA ILE A 342 22.03 0.87 5.18
C ILE A 342 21.06 1.92 4.64
N GLN A 343 20.71 2.94 5.44
CA GLN A 343 19.62 3.88 5.17
C GLN A 343 19.75 4.59 3.82
N SER A 344 20.96 4.99 3.42
CA SER A 344 21.21 5.70 2.16
C SER A 344 20.92 4.85 0.91
N HIS A 345 20.79 3.53 1.07
CA HIS A 345 20.52 2.58 -0.01
C HIS A 345 19.07 2.09 -0.04
N LEU A 346 18.20 2.66 0.81
CA LEU A 346 16.77 2.37 0.87
C LEU A 346 15.95 3.56 0.36
N ARG A 347 14.81 3.26 -0.27
CA ARG A 347 13.79 4.23 -0.70
C ARG A 347 12.82 4.57 0.43
N VAL A 348 12.84 3.80 1.52
CA VAL A 348 11.95 3.95 2.68
C VAL A 348 12.77 4.24 3.96
N PRO A 349 12.23 5.04 4.89
CA PRO A 349 12.93 5.36 6.13
C PRO A 349 12.94 4.18 7.10
N ILE A 350 14.06 4.01 7.81
CA ILE A 350 14.17 3.22 9.03
C ILE A 350 13.88 4.16 10.21
N VAL A 351 12.90 3.80 11.04
CA VAL A 351 12.58 4.54 12.26
C VAL A 351 13.70 4.32 13.27
N ASN A 352 14.39 5.41 13.65
CA ASN A 352 15.55 5.34 14.53
C ASN A 352 15.13 5.23 16.00
N MET A 353 15.00 4.00 16.50
CA MET A 353 14.54 3.72 17.87
C MET A 353 15.34 4.48 18.94
N LEU A 354 16.65 4.68 18.74
CA LEU A 354 17.51 5.31 19.74
C LEU A 354 17.21 6.79 19.89
N THR A 355 17.05 7.48 18.75
CA THR A 355 16.76 8.91 18.71
C THR A 355 15.37 9.17 19.30
N GLU A 356 14.37 8.40 18.88
CA GLU A 356 13.00 8.51 19.38
C GLU A 356 12.93 8.24 20.89
N THR A 357 13.67 7.25 21.40
CA THR A 357 13.73 6.95 22.84
C THR A 357 14.32 8.11 23.63
N VAL A 358 15.44 8.66 23.16
CA VAL A 358 16.12 9.78 23.82
C VAL A 358 15.25 11.03 23.81
N GLU A 359 14.63 11.34 22.67
CA GLU A 359 13.74 12.50 22.54
C GLU A 359 12.52 12.36 23.45
N ALA A 360 11.91 11.17 23.52
CA ALA A 360 10.81 10.90 24.45
C ALA A 360 11.22 11.13 25.90
N ILE A 361 12.41 10.68 26.31
CA ILE A 361 12.94 10.92 27.67
C ILE A 361 13.13 12.41 27.93
N ALA A 362 13.78 13.13 27.01
CA ALA A 362 14.05 14.55 27.18
C ALA A 362 12.76 15.38 27.23
N GLN A 363 11.77 15.05 26.40
CA GLN A 363 10.45 15.71 26.41
C GLN A 363 9.70 15.44 27.71
N ARG A 364 9.79 14.21 28.24
CA ARG A 364 9.03 13.77 29.41
C ARG A 364 9.63 14.22 30.74
N TYR A 365 10.94 14.09 30.89
CA TYR A 365 11.65 14.29 32.17
C TYR A 365 12.54 15.54 32.19
N GLY A 366 12.70 16.21 31.03
CA GLY A 366 13.52 17.41 30.86
C GLY A 366 14.96 17.12 30.46
N ALA A 367 15.64 18.13 29.93
CA ALA A 367 17.08 18.11 29.66
C ALA A 367 17.90 18.17 30.97
N GLY A 368 19.15 17.70 30.91
CA GLY A 368 20.10 17.68 32.03
C GLY A 368 19.96 16.47 32.97
N LYS A 369 19.10 15.50 32.61
CA LYS A 369 18.88 14.28 33.39
C LYS A 369 19.98 13.25 33.20
N THR A 370 20.26 12.51 34.27
CA THR A 370 21.16 11.35 34.25
C THR A 370 20.34 10.10 33.92
N VAL A 371 20.69 9.44 32.83
CA VAL A 371 19.98 8.29 32.29
C VAL A 371 20.89 7.07 32.34
N GLY A 372 20.48 6.05 33.10
CA GLY A 372 21.17 4.77 33.15
C GLY A 372 20.83 3.90 31.94
N LEU A 373 21.83 3.35 31.27
CA LEU A 373 21.66 2.49 30.10
C LEU A 373 21.97 1.02 30.46
N LEU A 374 20.93 0.20 30.54
CA LEU A 374 21.05 -1.26 30.67
C LEU A 374 21.04 -1.88 29.27
N ALA A 375 22.21 -2.17 28.71
CA ALA A 375 22.32 -2.64 27.34
C ALA A 375 23.41 -3.69 27.16
N THR A 376 23.47 -4.30 25.97
CA THR A 376 24.58 -5.19 25.61
C THR A 376 25.90 -4.42 25.63
N SER A 377 27.00 -5.13 25.90
CA SER A 377 28.35 -4.53 25.85
C SER A 377 28.66 -3.97 24.45
N GLY A 378 28.11 -4.55 23.40
CA GLY A 378 28.20 -4.02 22.03
C GLY A 378 27.49 -2.67 21.88
N THR A 379 26.29 -2.50 22.46
CA THR A 379 25.56 -1.22 22.45
C THR A 379 26.31 -0.14 23.22
N ILE A 380 26.89 -0.50 24.39
CA ILE A 380 27.67 0.44 25.20
C ILE A 380 28.95 0.86 24.47
N LYS A 381 29.74 -0.10 23.97
CA LYS A 381 31.02 0.18 23.29
C LYS A 381 30.83 0.97 21.99
N SER A 382 29.79 0.67 21.23
CA SER A 382 29.47 1.41 19.99
C SER A 382 28.94 2.82 20.24
N GLN A 383 28.57 3.15 21.48
CA GLN A 383 28.06 4.46 21.88
C GLN A 383 26.85 4.94 21.06
N VAL A 384 26.05 4.02 20.53
CA VAL A 384 24.94 4.36 19.61
C VAL A 384 23.90 5.31 20.21
N TYR A 385 23.74 5.33 21.53
CA TYR A 385 22.88 6.28 22.25
C TYR A 385 23.52 7.66 22.48
N HIS A 386 24.85 7.78 22.48
CA HIS A 386 25.55 8.93 23.04
C HIS A 386 25.34 10.20 22.22
N GLU A 387 25.35 10.10 20.89
CA GLU A 387 25.15 11.27 20.03
C GLU A 387 23.73 11.83 20.16
N ALA A 388 22.71 10.96 20.13
CA ALA A 388 21.33 11.36 20.35
C ALA A 388 21.16 11.98 21.75
N ALA A 389 21.68 11.32 22.80
CA ALA A 389 21.59 11.80 24.17
C ALA A 389 22.25 13.17 24.35
N ARG A 390 23.44 13.37 23.79
CA ARG A 390 24.15 14.66 23.82
C ARG A 390 23.33 15.77 23.18
N ARG A 391 22.72 15.52 22.01
CA ARG A 391 21.86 16.51 21.33
C ARG A 391 20.62 16.86 22.15
N ALA A 392 20.06 15.89 22.87
CA ALA A 392 18.91 16.08 23.76
C ALA A 392 19.29 16.61 25.16
N GLY A 393 20.59 16.84 25.42
CA GLY A 393 21.07 17.33 26.71
C GLY A 393 20.98 16.31 27.85
N LEU A 394 21.01 15.02 27.57
CA LEU A 394 20.97 13.94 28.55
C LEU A 394 22.37 13.40 28.85
N HIS A 395 22.63 13.02 30.10
CA HIS A 395 23.87 12.38 30.51
C HIS A 395 23.68 10.87 30.66
N VAL A 396 24.26 10.08 29.75
CA VAL A 396 24.16 8.61 29.80
C VAL A 396 25.23 8.03 30.72
N ILE A 397 24.81 7.21 31.67
CA ILE A 397 25.70 6.40 32.51
C ILE A 397 25.44 4.91 32.27
N THR A 398 26.47 4.08 32.46
CA THR A 398 26.41 2.63 32.23
C THR A 398 26.86 1.86 33.47
N PRO A 399 26.47 0.59 33.64
CA PRO A 399 26.92 -0.21 34.77
C PRO A 399 28.45 -0.31 34.81
N GLY A 400 29.04 -0.39 36.00
CA GLY A 400 30.43 -0.79 36.17
C GLY A 400 30.71 -2.20 35.64
N VAL A 401 31.98 -2.56 35.46
CA VAL A 401 32.41 -3.79 34.77
C VAL A 401 31.71 -5.04 35.33
N ASP A 402 31.71 -5.23 36.65
CA ASP A 402 31.10 -6.41 37.28
C ASP A 402 29.57 -6.45 37.10
N TYR A 403 28.91 -5.30 37.14
CA TYR A 403 27.47 -5.20 36.92
C TYR A 403 27.09 -5.36 35.44
N GLN A 404 27.96 -4.94 34.53
CA GLN A 404 27.76 -5.14 33.10
C GLN A 404 27.83 -6.63 32.72
N VAL A 405 28.64 -7.43 33.43
CA VAL A 405 28.61 -8.90 33.30
C VAL A 405 27.24 -9.44 33.69
N LEU A 406 26.62 -8.95 34.78
CA LEU A 406 25.27 -9.35 35.18
C LEU A 406 24.22 -9.01 34.11
N VAL A 407 24.32 -7.83 33.48
CA VAL A 407 23.45 -7.47 32.35
C VAL A 407 23.64 -8.44 31.19
N MET A 408 24.88 -8.74 30.80
CA MET A 408 25.17 -9.68 29.71
C MET A 408 24.68 -11.10 30.03
N GLU A 409 24.87 -11.61 31.25
CA GLU A 409 24.36 -12.91 31.70
C GLU A 409 22.82 -12.94 31.71
N SER A 410 22.16 -11.85 32.15
CA SER A 410 20.70 -11.76 32.10
C SER A 410 20.15 -11.86 30.67
N ILE A 411 20.92 -11.41 29.67
CA ILE A 411 20.54 -11.42 28.25
C ILE A 411 20.90 -12.75 27.58
N TYR A 412 22.17 -13.15 27.66
CA TYR A 412 22.79 -14.22 26.87
C TYR A 412 23.16 -15.48 27.67
N GLY A 413 23.18 -15.43 29.00
CA GLY A 413 23.57 -16.55 29.84
C GLY A 413 22.68 -17.77 29.63
N GLU A 414 23.10 -18.94 30.14
CA GLU A 414 22.34 -20.19 29.99
C GLU A 414 20.90 -20.10 30.54
N ARG A 415 20.69 -19.23 31.54
CA ARG A 415 19.38 -18.89 32.11
C ARG A 415 18.96 -17.46 31.78
N GLY A 416 19.48 -16.89 30.71
CA GLY A 416 19.18 -15.56 30.22
C GLY A 416 17.90 -15.51 29.39
N VAL A 417 17.42 -14.31 29.10
CA VAL A 417 16.16 -14.10 28.38
C VAL A 417 16.19 -14.58 26.94
N LYS A 418 17.34 -14.54 26.26
CA LYS A 418 17.47 -15.13 24.92
C LYS A 418 17.36 -16.66 24.90
N ALA A 419 17.63 -17.32 26.03
CA ALA A 419 17.43 -18.75 26.22
C ALA A 419 16.00 -19.12 26.64
N GLY A 420 15.09 -18.13 26.73
CA GLY A 420 13.67 -18.32 27.06
C GLY A 420 13.29 -18.08 28.53
N PHE A 421 14.21 -17.59 29.36
CA PHE A 421 13.94 -17.33 30.78
C PHE A 421 13.61 -15.86 31.04
N THR A 422 12.40 -15.57 31.53
CA THR A 422 11.94 -14.19 31.81
C THR A 422 11.84 -13.86 33.31
N GLY A 423 12.31 -14.76 34.18
CA GLY A 423 12.26 -14.60 35.63
C GLY A 423 13.32 -15.42 36.35
N GLY A 424 13.36 -15.29 37.68
CA GLY A 424 14.43 -15.88 38.49
C GLY A 424 15.76 -15.17 38.26
N ILE A 425 16.84 -15.93 38.07
CA ILE A 425 18.20 -15.40 38.15
C ILE A 425 18.51 -14.29 37.12
N CYS A 426 18.02 -14.38 35.89
CA CYS A 426 18.24 -13.33 34.89
C CYS A 426 17.62 -12.00 35.32
N LYS A 427 16.40 -12.04 35.89
CA LYS A 427 15.73 -10.85 36.41
C LYS A 427 16.43 -10.30 37.64
N ASP A 428 16.90 -11.15 38.54
CA ASP A 428 17.63 -10.74 39.75
C ASP A 428 18.99 -10.09 39.41
N GLN A 429 19.71 -10.64 38.44
CA GLN A 429 20.95 -10.08 37.89
C GLN A 429 20.69 -8.70 37.27
N LEU A 430 19.63 -8.57 36.47
CA LEU A 430 19.26 -7.29 35.85
C LEU A 430 18.89 -6.23 36.90
N LEU A 431 18.09 -6.60 37.92
CA LEU A 431 17.71 -5.70 39.00
C LEU A 431 18.92 -5.23 39.82
N THR A 432 19.91 -6.11 40.01
CA THR A 432 21.17 -5.75 40.69
C THR A 432 21.97 -4.71 39.90
N ALA A 433 22.07 -4.87 38.58
CA ALA A 433 22.71 -3.88 37.72
C ALA A 433 21.92 -2.56 37.63
N ALA A 434 20.58 -2.64 37.63
CA ALA A 434 19.70 -1.49 37.65
C ALA A 434 19.83 -0.68 38.95
N GLU A 435 19.93 -1.36 40.10
CA GLU A 435 20.18 -0.73 41.39
C GLU A 435 21.51 0.03 41.40
N HIS A 436 22.58 -0.57 40.87
CA HIS A 436 23.87 0.10 40.77
C HIS A 436 23.80 1.41 39.98
N LEU A 437 23.06 1.44 38.86
CA LEU A 437 22.82 2.69 38.12
C LEU A 437 22.03 3.72 38.94
N CYS A 438 21.07 3.28 39.77
CA CYS A 438 20.36 4.17 40.68
C CYS A 438 21.29 4.77 41.74
N GLU A 439 22.23 3.98 42.27
CA GLU A 439 23.24 4.45 43.23
C GLU A 439 24.21 5.46 42.61
N LEU A 440 24.47 5.36 41.30
CA LEU A 440 25.23 6.32 40.52
C LEU A 440 24.42 7.58 40.14
N GLY A 441 23.13 7.65 40.51
CA GLY A 441 22.29 8.82 40.33
C GLY A 441 21.44 8.83 39.05
N ALA A 442 21.15 7.67 38.46
CA ALA A 442 20.17 7.59 37.37
C ALA A 442 18.76 7.98 37.85
N ASP A 443 18.14 8.95 37.19
CA ASP A 443 16.72 9.30 37.36
C ASP A 443 15.81 8.38 36.52
N VAL A 444 16.34 7.93 35.38
CA VAL A 444 15.65 7.16 34.35
C VAL A 444 16.58 6.02 33.92
N LEU A 445 16.03 4.81 33.76
CA LEU A 445 16.74 3.67 33.22
C LEU A 445 16.19 3.28 31.85
N ILE A 446 17.05 3.26 30.84
CA ILE A 446 16.74 2.73 29.51
C ILE A 446 16.98 1.22 29.54
N LEU A 447 15.95 0.46 29.16
CA LEU A 447 16.02 -0.97 28.86
C LEU A 447 16.62 -1.17 27.46
N GLY A 448 17.90 -0.84 27.33
CA GLY A 448 18.66 -0.73 26.08
C GLY A 448 19.01 -2.05 25.37
N CYS A 449 18.31 -3.13 25.70
CA CYS A 449 18.29 -4.37 24.93
C CYS A 449 16.83 -4.82 24.87
N THR A 450 16.32 -5.11 23.68
CA THR A 450 14.87 -5.29 23.45
C THR A 450 14.31 -6.58 24.05
N GLU A 451 15.16 -7.45 24.57
CA GLU A 451 14.77 -8.58 25.41
C GLU A 451 14.54 -8.22 26.90
N LEU A 452 15.09 -7.11 27.41
CA LEU A 452 14.90 -6.71 28.82
C LEU A 452 13.45 -6.35 29.17
N PRO A 453 12.66 -5.71 28.28
CA PRO A 453 11.23 -5.47 28.50
C PRO A 453 10.40 -6.73 28.78
N LEU A 454 10.89 -7.92 28.41
CA LEU A 454 10.24 -9.19 28.71
C LEU A 454 10.34 -9.58 30.20
N MET A 455 11.26 -8.96 30.95
CA MET A 455 11.48 -9.19 32.38
C MET A 455 11.03 -8.01 33.24
N LEU A 456 11.23 -6.79 32.74
CA LEU A 456 10.89 -5.53 33.40
C LEU A 456 10.07 -4.65 32.44
N GLU A 457 8.80 -4.45 32.75
CA GLU A 457 7.91 -3.65 31.91
C GLU A 457 8.23 -2.15 31.98
N HIS A 458 7.83 -1.42 30.93
CA HIS A 458 7.84 0.04 30.92
C HIS A 458 7.09 0.59 32.14
N SER A 459 7.69 1.53 32.87
CA SER A 459 7.09 2.08 34.08
C SER A 459 7.57 3.49 34.35
N GLU A 460 6.64 4.42 34.58
CA GLU A 460 6.97 5.80 34.97
C GLU A 460 7.57 5.90 36.38
N ALA A 461 7.29 4.90 37.24
CA ALA A 461 7.74 4.88 38.63
C ALA A 461 7.88 3.44 39.11
N TYR A 462 9.09 2.89 38.96
CA TYR A 462 9.46 1.55 39.38
C TYR A 462 10.31 1.59 40.64
N LYS A 463 9.99 0.74 41.62
CA LYS A 463 10.74 0.65 42.88
C LYS A 463 11.89 -0.35 42.77
N ILE A 464 13.12 0.14 42.92
CA ILE A 464 14.33 -0.69 43.01
C ILE A 464 14.94 -0.46 44.39
N LYS A 465 14.65 -1.38 45.32
CA LYS A 465 14.95 -1.23 46.76
C LYS A 465 14.49 0.12 47.31
N LYS A 466 15.43 1.02 47.65
CA LYS A 466 15.17 2.36 48.19
C LYS A 466 14.95 3.44 47.12
N HIS A 467 15.19 3.13 45.85
CA HIS A 467 15.09 4.06 44.73
C HIS A 467 13.75 3.93 44.01
N THR A 468 13.24 5.04 43.49
CA THR A 468 12.12 5.06 42.55
C THR A 468 12.61 5.73 41.28
N VAL A 469 12.56 5.00 40.16
CA VAL A 469 13.09 5.44 38.86
C VAL A 469 12.11 5.09 37.75
N ALA A 470 12.16 5.83 36.64
CA ALA A 470 11.42 5.43 35.44
C ALA A 470 12.17 4.33 34.69
N LEU A 471 11.46 3.30 34.23
CA LEU A 471 11.96 2.28 33.30
C LEU A 471 11.40 2.57 31.92
N ILE A 472 12.28 2.93 30.99
CA ILE A 472 11.91 3.26 29.63
C ILE A 472 12.27 2.11 28.72
N ASP A 473 11.23 1.54 28.11
CA ASP A 473 11.32 0.54 27.07
C ASP A 473 11.40 1.17 25.66
N PRO A 474 12.56 1.09 24.97
CA PRO A 474 12.72 1.57 23.61
C PRO A 474 11.78 0.91 22.59
N THR A 475 11.39 -0.36 22.82
CA THR A 475 10.50 -1.11 21.93
C THR A 475 9.09 -0.50 21.93
N THR A 476 8.59 -0.08 23.11
CA THR A 476 7.31 0.62 23.23
C THR A 476 7.36 1.98 22.52
N ILE A 477 8.45 2.75 22.71
CA ILE A 477 8.61 4.05 22.02
C ILE A 477 8.65 3.87 20.50
N LEU A 478 9.40 2.89 20.01
CA LEU A 478 9.43 2.54 18.59
C LEU A 478 8.04 2.21 18.06
N ALA A 479 7.26 1.40 18.80
CA ALA A 479 5.92 1.01 18.38
C ALA A 479 4.99 2.22 18.28
N LEU A 480 4.99 3.10 19.28
CA LEU A 480 4.22 4.34 19.28
C LEU A 480 4.61 5.24 18.10
N LYS A 481 5.91 5.35 17.78
CA LYS A 481 6.36 6.15 16.65
C LYS A 481 5.90 5.57 15.31
N CYS A 482 5.95 4.25 15.16
CA CYS A 482 5.42 3.59 13.96
C CYS A 482 3.91 3.81 13.80
N ILE A 483 3.14 3.81 14.89
CA ILE A 483 1.70 4.11 14.88
C ILE A 483 1.45 5.58 14.48
N GLU A 484 2.22 6.52 15.01
CA GLU A 484 2.15 7.93 14.62
C GLU A 484 2.37 8.11 13.11
N LEU A 485 3.46 7.53 12.59
CA LEU A 485 3.78 7.55 11.15
C LEU A 485 2.67 6.95 10.30
N ALA A 486 2.03 5.86 10.75
CA ALA A 486 0.90 5.27 10.03
C ALA A 486 -0.27 6.26 9.93
N ARG A 487 -0.61 6.96 11.02
CA ARG A 487 -1.72 7.91 11.07
C ARG A 487 -1.50 9.14 10.19
N GLU A 488 -0.26 9.62 10.09
CA GLU A 488 0.11 10.73 9.20
C GLU A 488 -0.02 10.35 7.72
N ASN A 489 0.16 9.07 7.38
CA ASN A 489 0.10 8.55 6.02
C ASN A 489 -1.30 8.07 5.59
N THR A 490 -2.27 7.98 6.49
CA THR A 490 -3.65 7.66 6.14
C THR A 490 -4.32 8.88 5.50
N VAL A 491 -4.55 8.83 4.19
CA VAL A 491 -5.43 9.79 3.50
C VAL A 491 -6.82 9.64 4.13
N LYS A 492 -7.34 10.72 4.72
CA LYS A 492 -8.71 10.71 5.28
C LYS A 492 -9.67 10.24 4.16
N PRO A 493 -10.45 9.18 4.37
CA PRO A 493 -11.43 8.78 3.37
C PRO A 493 -12.34 9.97 3.09
N HIS A 494 -12.53 10.30 1.81
CA HIS A 494 -13.59 11.22 1.42
C HIS A 494 -14.89 10.63 1.96
N ARG A 495 -15.49 11.30 2.94
CA ARG A 495 -16.87 11.03 3.32
C ARG A 495 -17.71 11.40 2.10
N HIS A 496 -18.20 10.38 1.41
CA HIS A 496 -19.26 10.53 0.42
C HIS A 496 -20.55 10.96 1.10
#